data_AF-A0A5S9QWI1-F1
#
_entry.id   AF-A0A5S9QWI1-F1
#
_cell.length_a   1.000
_cell.length_b   1.000
_cell.length_c   1.000
_cell.angle_alpha   90.00
_cell.angle_beta   90.00
_cell.angle_gamma   90.00
#
_symmetry.space_group_name_H-M   'P 1'
#
loop_
_entity.id
_entity.type
_entity.pdbx_description
1 polymer ?
#
loop_
_entity_poly.entity_id
_entity_poly.type
_entity_poly.pdbx_seq_one_letter_code
_entity_poly.pdbx_strand_id
1 'polypeptide(L)'
;MARDEEVAALSAIADAYERWAAISEHLHQEVAEAAERNDGAPLEALRADFNAQLAVTRSVAEFAHTCPPAGPDVEGLPGAAFIQALHHVVRSQPGLDQDLIELAARWEGWLTEIGQWTPELSVPPPARPTSPALSRVLAAVDDWWGFSADRLHEEIVQSFANQGHHVTESVAIGAEGDLIQSANVVFKPSTPADTPAPAARGPLARLRTLLGHRDSS
;
A
#
# COMPACT_ATOMS: atom_id res chain seq x y z
N MET A 1 3.94 -19.15 -18.46
CA MET A 1 4.67 -19.65 -17.28
C MET A 1 5.38 -18.51 -16.56
N ALA A 2 6.51 -17.96 -17.05
CA ALA A 2 7.20 -16.86 -16.36
C ALA A 2 6.29 -15.62 -16.09
N ARG A 3 5.48 -15.22 -17.08
CA ARG A 3 4.55 -14.09 -16.93
C ARG A 3 3.44 -14.30 -15.89
N ASP A 4 2.97 -15.54 -15.71
CA ASP A 4 1.90 -15.84 -14.75
C ASP A 4 2.44 -15.78 -13.31
N GLU A 5 3.67 -16.25 -13.11
CA GLU A 5 4.40 -16.19 -11.85
C GLU A 5 4.75 -14.74 -11.47
N GLU A 6 5.22 -13.93 -12.43
CA GLU A 6 5.46 -12.49 -12.24
C GLU A 6 4.19 -11.73 -11.85
N VAL A 7 3.06 -11.99 -12.51
CA VAL A 7 1.78 -11.37 -12.18
C VAL A 7 1.27 -11.81 -10.80
N ALA A 8 1.44 -13.09 -10.45
CA ALA A 8 1.10 -13.58 -9.12
C ALA A 8 1.97 -12.92 -8.04
N ALA A 9 3.26 -12.74 -8.29
CA ALA A 9 4.17 -12.07 -7.38
C ALA A 9 3.84 -10.58 -7.21
N LEU A 10 3.51 -9.86 -8.31
CA LEU A 10 3.02 -8.48 -8.23
C LEU A 10 1.71 -8.40 -7.43
N SER A 11 0.80 -9.35 -7.60
CA SER A 11 -0.44 -9.43 -6.81
C SER A 11 -0.15 -9.66 -5.33
N ALA A 12 0.84 -10.51 -5.00
CA ALA A 12 1.25 -10.73 -3.63
C ALA A 12 1.86 -9.48 -2.97
N ILE A 13 2.61 -8.66 -3.74
CA ILE A 13 3.12 -7.36 -3.25
C ILE A 13 1.94 -6.42 -2.97
N ALA A 14 0.96 -6.33 -3.88
CA ALA A 14 -0.25 -5.53 -3.69
C ALA A 14 -1.01 -5.94 -2.42
N ASP A 15 -1.30 -7.23 -2.24
CA ASP A 15 -2.00 -7.75 -1.06
C ASP A 15 -1.22 -7.47 0.24
N ALA A 16 0.11 -7.55 0.20
CA ALA A 16 0.95 -7.23 1.35
C ALA A 16 0.92 -5.73 1.68
N TYR A 17 0.94 -4.88 0.66
CA TYR A 17 0.87 -3.43 0.82
C TYR A 17 -0.47 -2.98 1.39
N GLU A 18 -1.59 -3.48 0.86
CA GLU A 18 -2.93 -3.16 1.38
C GLU A 18 -3.06 -3.52 2.86
N ARG A 19 -2.56 -4.71 3.24
CA ARG A 19 -2.52 -5.12 4.66
C ARG A 19 -1.66 -4.18 5.49
N TRP A 20 -0.49 -3.80 4.99
CA TRP A 20 0.38 -2.86 5.69
C TRP A 20 -0.26 -1.48 5.85
N ALA A 21 -0.89 -0.93 4.81
CA ALA A 21 -1.58 0.36 4.88
C ALA A 21 -2.69 0.36 5.95
N ALA A 22 -3.50 -0.71 6.03
CA ALA A 22 -4.52 -0.85 7.06
C ALA A 22 -3.93 -0.95 8.48
N ILE A 23 -2.83 -1.69 8.65
CA ILE A 23 -2.15 -1.82 9.94
C ILE A 23 -1.47 -0.52 10.36
N SER A 24 -0.87 0.21 9.41
CA SER A 24 -0.23 1.52 9.64
C SER A 24 -1.26 2.55 10.11
N GLU A 25 -2.43 2.59 9.48
CA GLU A 25 -3.55 3.42 9.91
C GLU A 25 -4.02 3.06 11.34
N HIS A 26 -4.15 1.77 11.65
CA HIS A 26 -4.49 1.33 13.00
C HIS A 26 -3.41 1.73 14.03
N LEU A 27 -2.13 1.63 13.68
CA LEU A 27 -1.04 2.10 14.54
C LEU A 27 -1.14 3.61 14.80
N HIS A 28 -1.43 4.43 13.78
CA HIS A 28 -1.61 5.87 13.98
C HIS A 28 -2.73 6.18 14.98
N GLN A 29 -3.85 5.45 14.89
CA GLN A 29 -4.97 5.57 15.83
C GLN A 29 -4.55 5.17 17.26
N GLU A 30 -3.92 4.01 17.44
CA GLU A 30 -3.47 3.52 18.75
C GLU A 30 -2.44 4.47 19.39
N VAL A 31 -1.53 5.05 18.60
CA VAL A 31 -0.55 6.03 19.09
C VAL A 31 -1.24 7.32 19.53
N ALA A 32 -2.22 7.80 18.77
CA ALA A 32 -2.99 8.99 19.14
C ALA A 32 -3.78 8.76 20.44
N GLU A 33 -4.46 7.61 20.57
CA GLU A 33 -5.20 7.24 21.76
C GLU A 33 -4.29 7.06 22.99
N ALA A 34 -3.14 6.41 22.84
CA ALA A 34 -2.16 6.26 23.92
C ALA A 34 -1.63 7.62 24.39
N ALA A 35 -1.35 8.53 23.44
CA ALA A 35 -0.93 9.89 23.77
C ALA A 35 -2.01 10.67 24.53
N GLU A 36 -3.28 10.57 24.14
CA GLU A 36 -4.40 11.21 24.85
C GLU A 36 -4.56 10.68 26.29
N ARG A 37 -4.34 9.38 26.49
CA ARG A 37 -4.43 8.74 27.81
C ARG A 37 -3.17 8.88 28.66
N ASN A 38 -2.07 9.40 28.09
CA ASN A 38 -0.72 9.35 28.66
C ASN A 38 -0.29 7.91 29.01
N ASP A 39 -0.70 6.95 28.19
CA ASP A 39 -0.33 5.55 28.32
C ASP A 39 1.05 5.26 27.68
N GLY A 40 1.57 4.06 27.92
CA GLY A 40 2.78 3.57 27.27
C GLY A 40 2.59 3.32 25.77
N ALA A 41 3.69 3.02 25.06
CA ALA A 41 3.65 2.75 23.63
C ALA A 41 2.76 1.53 23.29
N PRO A 42 1.97 1.56 22.20
CA PRO A 42 1.12 0.45 21.80
C PRO A 42 1.96 -0.67 21.15
N LEU A 43 2.54 -1.53 21.99
CA LEU A 43 3.57 -2.51 21.56
C LEU A 43 3.07 -3.48 20.49
N GLU A 44 1.83 -3.97 20.61
CA GLU A 44 1.29 -4.93 19.65
C GLU A 44 1.01 -4.29 18.28
N ALA A 45 0.53 -3.03 18.26
CA ALA A 45 0.37 -2.28 17.02
C ALA A 45 1.73 -2.00 16.35
N LEU A 46 2.75 -1.63 17.14
CA LEU A 46 4.12 -1.43 16.64
C LEU A 46 4.73 -2.72 16.07
N ARG A 47 4.50 -3.86 16.72
CA ARG A 47 4.92 -5.18 16.23
C ARG A 47 4.19 -5.53 14.93
N ALA A 48 2.88 -5.30 14.87
CA ALA A 48 2.07 -5.59 13.69
C ALA A 48 2.53 -4.78 12.47
N ASP A 49 2.74 -3.46 12.63
CA ASP A 49 3.25 -2.58 11.57
C ASP A 49 4.60 -3.08 11.04
N PHE A 50 5.55 -3.34 11.94
CA PHE A 50 6.87 -3.84 11.54
C PHE A 50 6.80 -5.18 10.79
N ASN A 51 5.98 -6.13 11.28
CA ASN A 51 5.81 -7.42 10.60
C ASN A 51 5.17 -7.27 9.22
N ALA A 52 4.25 -6.31 9.07
CA ALA A 52 3.64 -6.00 7.77
C ALA A 52 4.67 -5.40 6.79
N GLN A 53 5.52 -4.48 7.25
CA GLN A 53 6.64 -3.95 6.46
C GLN A 53 7.60 -5.04 5.99
N LEU A 54 7.95 -5.99 6.88
CA LEU A 54 8.77 -7.15 6.53
C LEU A 54 8.07 -8.03 5.49
N ALA A 55 6.76 -8.24 5.60
CA ALA A 55 5.99 -9.04 4.65
C ALA A 55 6.01 -8.41 3.25
N VAL A 56 5.76 -7.10 3.15
CA VAL A 56 5.87 -6.35 1.87
C VAL A 56 7.24 -6.55 1.26
N THR A 57 8.30 -6.34 2.06
CA THR A 57 9.67 -6.40 1.57
C THR A 57 10.06 -7.79 1.10
N ARG A 58 9.62 -8.83 1.80
CA ARG A 58 9.81 -10.23 1.41
C ARG A 58 9.08 -10.56 0.11
N SER A 59 7.87 -10.04 -0.10
CA SER A 59 7.15 -10.22 -1.36
C SER A 59 7.88 -9.55 -2.54
N VAL A 60 8.48 -8.38 -2.34
CA VAL A 60 9.31 -7.73 -3.39
C VAL A 60 10.59 -8.53 -3.65
N ALA A 61 11.23 -9.05 -2.60
CA ALA A 61 12.40 -9.91 -2.75
C ALA A 61 12.07 -11.18 -3.55
N GLU A 62 10.97 -11.86 -3.21
CA GLU A 62 10.48 -13.04 -3.91
C GLU A 62 10.18 -12.75 -5.39
N PHE A 63 9.54 -11.62 -5.68
CA PHE A 63 9.34 -11.14 -7.05
C PHE A 63 10.68 -11.01 -7.79
N ALA A 64 11.65 -10.30 -7.21
CA ALA A 64 12.94 -10.08 -7.83
C ALA A 64 13.76 -11.38 -8.01
N HIS A 65 13.56 -12.39 -7.15
CA HIS A 65 14.18 -13.71 -7.28
C HIS A 65 13.52 -14.59 -8.33
N THR A 66 12.24 -14.34 -8.63
CA THR A 66 11.49 -15.03 -9.69
C THR A 66 11.87 -14.49 -11.08
N CYS A 67 12.25 -13.23 -11.17
CA CYS A 67 12.66 -12.60 -12.43
C CYS A 67 14.03 -13.10 -12.96
N PRO A 68 14.23 -13.13 -14.28
CA PRO A 68 15.55 -13.31 -14.89
C PRO A 68 16.56 -12.24 -14.42
N PRO A 69 17.88 -12.49 -14.47
CA PRO A 69 18.89 -11.48 -14.10
C PRO A 69 18.81 -10.17 -14.90
N ALA A 70 18.28 -10.23 -16.13
CA ALA A 70 18.06 -9.07 -16.99
C ALA A 70 16.84 -8.23 -16.59
N GLY A 71 16.00 -8.71 -15.66
CA GLY A 71 14.77 -8.08 -15.21
C GLY A 71 13.49 -8.76 -15.71
N PRO A 72 12.33 -8.31 -15.20
CA PRO A 72 11.00 -8.81 -15.58
C PRO A 72 10.66 -8.45 -17.03
N ASP A 73 9.82 -9.28 -17.66
CA ASP A 73 9.19 -8.93 -18.94
C ASP A 73 8.05 -7.92 -18.72
N VAL A 74 8.33 -6.65 -19.01
CA VAL A 74 7.40 -5.54 -18.80
C VAL A 74 6.67 -5.09 -20.07
N GLU A 75 6.80 -5.84 -21.17
CA GLU A 75 6.17 -5.46 -22.44
C GLU A 75 4.64 -5.47 -22.32
N GLY A 76 4.04 -4.30 -22.56
CA GLY A 76 2.59 -4.08 -22.48
C GLY A 76 2.02 -3.99 -21.05
N LEU A 77 2.86 -3.95 -20.02
CA LEU A 77 2.39 -3.72 -18.64
C LEU A 77 2.32 -2.22 -18.33
N PRO A 78 1.20 -1.72 -17.73
CA PRO A 78 1.18 -0.38 -17.18
C PRO A 78 2.20 -0.28 -16.04
N GLY A 79 2.94 0.83 -15.97
CA GLY A 79 3.91 1.06 -14.90
C GLY A 79 5.20 0.25 -15.03
N ALA A 80 5.59 -0.13 -16.26
CA ALA A 80 6.81 -0.88 -16.55
C ALA A 80 8.07 -0.36 -15.82
N ALA A 81 8.23 0.96 -15.72
CA ALA A 81 9.36 1.58 -15.01
C ALA A 81 9.35 1.27 -13.50
N PHE A 82 8.18 1.30 -12.86
CA PHE A 82 8.02 0.97 -11.45
C PHE A 82 8.25 -0.52 -11.18
N ILE A 83 7.77 -1.39 -12.06
CA ILE A 83 8.02 -2.84 -11.99
C ILE A 83 9.52 -3.14 -12.13
N GLN A 84 10.22 -2.46 -13.05
CA GLN A 84 11.67 -2.55 -13.16
C GLN A 84 12.38 -2.01 -11.92
N ALA A 85 11.88 -0.93 -11.31
CA ALA A 85 12.44 -0.37 -10.09
C ALA A 85 12.32 -1.34 -8.90
N LEU A 86 11.20 -2.06 -8.75
CA LEU A 86 11.01 -3.11 -7.73
C LEU A 86 12.04 -4.24 -7.87
N HIS A 87 12.32 -4.68 -9.10
CA HIS A 87 13.38 -5.65 -9.35
C HIS A 87 14.77 -5.05 -9.02
N HIS A 88 15.06 -3.85 -9.51
CA HIS A 88 16.36 -3.22 -9.35
C HIS A 88 16.71 -2.91 -7.88
N VAL A 89 15.74 -2.48 -7.07
CA VAL A 89 15.97 -2.13 -5.65
C VAL A 89 16.39 -3.35 -4.84
N VAL A 90 15.91 -4.56 -5.16
CA VAL A 90 16.37 -5.78 -4.51
C VAL A 90 17.72 -6.21 -5.06
N ARG A 91 17.89 -6.24 -6.39
CA ARG A 91 19.15 -6.69 -7.02
C ARG A 91 20.37 -5.84 -6.68
N SER A 92 20.16 -4.57 -6.34
CA SER A 92 21.22 -3.66 -5.86
C SER A 92 21.62 -3.90 -4.39
N GLN A 93 20.98 -4.84 -3.70
CA GLN A 93 21.12 -5.08 -2.26
C GLN A 93 21.37 -6.57 -1.93
N PRO A 94 22.57 -7.12 -2.21
CA PRO A 94 22.87 -8.55 -2.03
C PRO A 94 22.83 -9.05 -0.56
N GLY A 95 22.70 -8.15 0.42
CA GLY A 95 22.56 -8.47 1.84
C GLY A 95 21.15 -8.25 2.40
N LEU A 96 20.15 -7.96 1.56
CA LEU A 96 18.80 -7.58 2.03
C LEU A 96 18.23 -8.61 3.02
N ASP A 97 18.25 -9.90 2.70
CA ASP A 97 17.69 -10.94 3.57
C ASP A 97 18.34 -10.97 4.96
N GLN A 98 19.67 -10.85 5.00
CA GLN A 98 20.42 -10.81 6.25
C GLN A 98 20.11 -9.54 7.04
N ASP A 99 20.05 -8.38 6.38
CA ASP A 99 19.67 -7.11 6.99
C ASP A 99 18.27 -7.18 7.62
N LEU A 100 17.31 -7.86 6.98
CA LEU A 100 15.95 -8.04 7.51
C LEU A 100 15.93 -8.94 8.75
N ILE A 101 16.73 -10.01 8.77
CA ILE A 101 16.87 -10.90 9.94
C ILE A 101 17.46 -10.13 11.12
N GLU A 102 18.54 -9.40 10.90
CA GLU A 102 19.20 -8.60 11.94
C GLU A 102 18.32 -7.46 12.44
N LEU A 103 17.57 -6.81 11.54
CA LEU A 103 16.60 -5.80 11.91
C LEU A 103 15.48 -6.39 12.78
N ALA A 104 14.93 -7.55 12.43
CA ALA A 104 13.88 -8.19 13.22
C ALA A 104 14.33 -8.53 14.64
N ALA A 105 15.57 -9.01 14.80
CA ALA A 105 16.15 -9.26 16.12
C ALA A 105 16.32 -7.98 16.94
N ARG A 106 16.82 -6.89 16.32
CA ARG A 106 16.93 -5.58 16.98
C ARG A 106 15.56 -5.01 17.34
N TRP A 107 14.55 -5.25 16.50
CA TRP A 107 13.18 -4.78 16.71
C TRP A 107 12.53 -5.42 17.94
N GLU A 108 12.63 -6.74 18.10
CA GLU A 108 12.07 -7.42 19.29
C GLU A 108 12.78 -7.02 20.59
N GLY A 109 14.11 -6.81 20.53
CA GLY A 109 14.86 -6.23 21.65
C GLY A 109 14.35 -4.83 22.02
N TRP A 110 14.18 -3.97 21.01
CA TRP A 110 13.66 -2.63 21.20
C TRP A 110 12.21 -2.60 21.72
N LEU A 111 11.31 -3.46 21.23
CA LEU A 111 9.94 -3.58 21.73
C LEU A 111 9.92 -3.97 23.23
N THR A 112 10.85 -4.83 23.64
CA THR A 112 11.00 -5.21 25.06
C THR A 112 11.45 -4.02 25.90
N GLU A 113 12.43 -3.26 25.42
CA GLU A 113 12.95 -2.08 26.13
C GLU A 113 11.89 -0.96 26.23
N ILE A 114 11.20 -0.65 25.14
CA ILE A 114 10.19 0.42 25.12
C ILE A 114 8.94 0.04 25.92
N GLY A 115 8.60 -1.25 26.00
CA GLY A 115 7.52 -1.74 26.86
C GLY A 115 7.79 -1.61 28.36
N GLN A 116 9.06 -1.48 28.75
CA GLN A 116 9.48 -1.22 30.13
C GLN A 116 9.69 0.27 30.41
N TRP A 117 9.70 1.09 29.36
CA TRP A 117 9.93 2.51 29.49
C TRP A 117 8.67 3.21 29.99
N THR A 118 8.82 4.05 31.01
CA THR A 118 7.77 4.96 31.47
C THR A 118 8.26 6.41 31.43
N PRO A 119 7.35 7.40 31.29
CA PRO A 119 7.72 8.81 31.30
C PRO A 119 8.41 9.27 32.59
N GLU A 120 8.27 8.55 33.70
CA GLU A 120 8.96 8.89 34.95
C GLU A 120 10.46 8.52 34.94
N LEU A 121 10.89 7.68 33.99
CA LEU A 121 12.30 7.38 33.80
C LEU A 121 13.00 8.61 33.22
N SER A 122 14.03 9.10 33.91
CA SER A 122 14.83 10.26 33.47
C SER A 122 15.70 9.98 32.23
N VAL A 123 15.60 8.79 31.64
CA VAL A 123 16.35 8.37 30.46
C VAL A 123 15.36 8.32 29.28
N PRO A 124 15.67 8.97 28.14
CA PRO A 124 14.80 8.92 26.97
C PRO A 124 14.66 7.47 26.46
N PRO A 125 13.53 7.14 25.79
CA PRO A 125 13.36 5.80 25.23
C PRO A 125 14.42 5.53 24.16
N PRO A 126 14.87 4.28 24.00
CA PRO A 126 15.81 3.92 22.95
C PRO A 126 15.23 4.25 21.57
N ALA A 127 16.10 4.69 20.66
CA ALA A 127 15.68 5.02 19.30
C ALA A 127 15.18 3.78 18.56
N ARG A 128 14.10 3.96 17.79
CA ARG A 128 13.53 2.94 16.90
C ARG A 128 14.63 2.38 15.96
N PRO A 129 14.88 1.06 15.92
CA PRO A 129 15.79 0.46 14.96
C PRO A 129 15.31 0.70 13.52
N THR A 130 16.23 1.06 12.63
CA THR A 130 15.95 1.29 11.21
C THR A 130 16.90 0.49 10.32
N SER A 131 16.49 0.29 9.07
CA SER A 131 17.33 -0.28 8.02
C SER A 131 17.14 0.54 6.74
N PRO A 132 18.20 1.20 6.23
CA PRO A 132 18.15 1.87 4.94
C PRO A 132 17.76 0.93 3.80
N ALA A 133 18.07 -0.36 3.91
CA ALA A 133 17.72 -1.35 2.90
C ALA A 133 16.21 -1.62 2.85
N LEU A 134 15.59 -1.81 4.02
CA LEU A 134 14.14 -1.91 4.16
C LEU A 134 13.46 -0.64 3.63
N SER A 135 13.90 0.54 4.08
CA SER A 135 13.29 1.82 3.68
C SER A 135 13.33 2.06 2.18
N ARG A 136 14.41 1.67 1.49
CA ARG A 136 14.49 1.78 0.02
C ARG A 136 13.47 0.88 -0.68
N VAL A 137 13.26 -0.33 -0.19
CA VAL A 137 12.26 -1.24 -0.78
C VAL A 137 10.85 -0.70 -0.55
N LEU A 138 10.53 -0.29 0.67
CA LEU A 138 9.21 0.28 0.98
C LEU A 138 8.91 1.52 0.13
N ALA A 139 9.88 2.43 -0.03
CA ALA A 139 9.72 3.60 -0.90
C ALA A 139 9.45 3.23 -2.36
N ALA A 140 10.13 2.21 -2.89
CA ALA A 140 9.87 1.75 -4.26
C ALA A 140 8.47 1.12 -4.40
N VAL A 141 7.94 0.49 -3.34
CA VAL A 141 6.57 -0.03 -3.32
C VAL A 141 5.55 1.10 -3.22
N ASP A 142 5.79 2.11 -2.37
CA ASP A 142 4.95 3.31 -2.28
C ASP A 142 4.83 4.00 -3.65
N ASP A 143 5.95 4.19 -4.35
CA ASP A 143 5.98 4.77 -5.69
C ASP A 143 5.17 3.95 -6.70
N TRP A 144 5.34 2.62 -6.68
CA TRP A 144 4.59 1.70 -7.55
C TRP A 144 3.08 1.67 -7.25
N TRP A 145 2.72 1.71 -5.96
CA TRP A 145 1.34 1.73 -5.51
C TRP A 145 0.67 3.06 -5.86
N GLY A 146 1.33 4.18 -5.61
CA GLY A 146 0.86 5.53 -5.96
C GLY A 146 0.55 5.64 -7.45
N PHE A 147 1.48 5.20 -8.31
CA PHE A 147 1.23 5.13 -9.75
C PHE A 147 0.01 4.27 -10.10
N SER A 148 -0.15 3.12 -9.44
CA SER A 148 -1.26 2.20 -9.71
C SER A 148 -2.61 2.80 -9.29
N ALA A 149 -2.65 3.55 -8.19
CA ALA A 149 -3.81 4.28 -7.71
C ALA A 149 -4.18 5.45 -8.64
N ASP A 150 -3.20 6.25 -9.08
CA ASP A 150 -3.40 7.36 -10.00
C ASP A 150 -3.97 6.89 -11.34
N ARG A 151 -3.37 5.83 -11.90
CA ARG A 151 -3.87 5.22 -13.15
C ARG A 151 -5.31 4.70 -13.00
N LEU A 152 -5.61 4.05 -11.87
CA LEU A 152 -6.97 3.57 -11.61
C LEU A 152 -7.97 4.74 -11.52
N HIS A 153 -7.58 5.84 -10.89
CA HIS A 153 -8.36 7.06 -10.84
C HIS A 153 -8.65 7.60 -12.25
N GLU A 154 -7.63 7.75 -13.08
CA GLU A 154 -7.76 8.22 -14.47
C GLU A 154 -8.67 7.30 -15.31
N GLU A 155 -8.53 5.97 -15.18
CA GLU A 155 -9.36 5.00 -15.89
C GLU A 155 -10.85 5.11 -15.49
N ILE A 156 -11.12 5.33 -14.20
CA ILE A 156 -12.48 5.52 -13.69
C ILE A 156 -13.06 6.84 -14.22
N VAL A 157 -12.31 7.94 -14.12
CA VAL A 157 -12.72 9.25 -14.64
C VAL A 157 -13.02 9.17 -16.13
N GLN A 158 -12.12 8.59 -16.92
CA GLN A 158 -12.28 8.43 -18.35
C GLN A 158 -13.47 7.52 -18.70
N SER A 159 -13.71 6.47 -17.91
CA SER A 159 -14.87 5.60 -18.09
C SER A 159 -16.19 6.35 -17.91
N PHE A 160 -16.29 7.22 -16.90
CA PHE A 160 -17.48 8.04 -16.70
C PHE A 160 -17.66 9.11 -17.78
N ALA A 161 -16.56 9.76 -18.20
CA ALA A 161 -16.59 10.71 -19.31
C ALA A 161 -17.08 10.04 -20.62
N ASN A 162 -16.59 8.82 -20.92
CA ASN A 162 -17.00 8.04 -22.10
C ASN A 162 -18.47 7.60 -22.05
N GLN A 163 -19.05 7.45 -20.86
CA GLN A 163 -20.48 7.18 -20.66
C GLN A 163 -21.35 8.44 -20.77
N GLY A 164 -20.76 9.60 -21.10
CA GLY A 164 -21.48 10.87 -21.25
C GLY A 164 -21.83 11.55 -19.93
N HIS A 165 -21.26 11.10 -18.81
CA HIS A 165 -21.41 11.78 -17.53
C HIS A 165 -20.54 13.03 -17.48
N HIS A 166 -21.02 14.04 -16.75
CA HIS A 166 -20.21 15.22 -16.49
C HIS A 166 -19.32 14.94 -15.28
N VAL A 167 -18.01 14.95 -15.51
CA VAL A 167 -16.99 14.78 -14.46
C VAL A 167 -16.33 16.13 -14.21
N THR A 168 -16.20 16.52 -12.95
CA THR A 168 -15.48 17.71 -12.52
C THR A 168 -14.39 17.30 -11.54
N GLU A 169 -13.14 17.61 -11.88
CA GLU A 169 -12.00 17.37 -11.00
C GLU A 169 -11.71 18.62 -10.15
N SER A 170 -11.32 18.39 -8.91
CA SER A 170 -10.90 19.43 -7.97
C SER A 170 -9.67 18.95 -7.22
N VAL A 171 -8.73 19.88 -7.00
CA VAL A 171 -7.55 19.65 -6.18
C VAL A 171 -7.65 20.51 -4.93
N ALA A 172 -7.47 19.88 -3.77
CA ALA A 172 -7.44 20.54 -2.47
C ALA A 172 -6.13 20.17 -1.73
N ILE A 173 -5.78 20.95 -0.72
CA ILE A 173 -4.72 20.61 0.22
C ILE A 173 -5.41 20.17 1.51
N GLY A 174 -5.12 18.96 1.97
CA GLY A 174 -5.66 18.38 3.20
C GLY A 174 -5.04 19.01 4.46
N ALA A 175 -5.59 18.64 5.62
CA ALA A 175 -5.17 19.18 6.91
C ALA A 175 -3.71 18.87 7.26
N GLU A 176 -3.16 17.81 6.66
CA GLU A 176 -1.79 17.31 6.87
C GLU A 176 -0.81 17.85 5.80
N GLY A 177 -1.27 18.72 4.89
CA GLY A 177 -0.46 19.24 3.77
C GLY A 177 -0.39 18.29 2.57
N ASP A 178 -1.15 17.20 2.59
CA ASP A 178 -1.35 16.27 1.49
C ASP A 178 -2.18 16.90 0.36
N LEU A 179 -1.92 16.49 -0.88
CA LEU A 179 -2.67 16.98 -2.04
C LEU A 179 -3.81 16.01 -2.34
N ILE A 180 -5.04 16.45 -2.14
CA ILE A 180 -6.25 15.65 -2.35
C ILE A 180 -6.82 15.98 -3.71
N GLN A 181 -6.70 15.04 -4.66
CA GLN A 181 -7.43 15.08 -5.92
C GLN A 181 -8.78 14.39 -5.76
N SER A 182 -9.85 15.04 -6.20
CA SER A 182 -11.22 14.51 -6.13
C SER A 182 -11.91 14.65 -7.47
N ALA A 183 -12.55 13.57 -7.93
CA ALA A 183 -13.38 13.58 -9.12
C ALA A 183 -14.87 13.47 -8.73
N ASN A 184 -15.64 14.50 -9.07
CA ASN A 184 -17.08 14.55 -8.83
C ASN A 184 -17.82 14.16 -10.11
N VAL A 185 -18.66 13.14 -10.04
CA VAL A 185 -19.44 12.66 -11.18
C VAL A 185 -20.91 13.02 -10.99
N VAL A 186 -21.47 13.81 -11.90
CA VAL A 186 -22.91 14.10 -11.92
C VAL A 186 -23.61 13.06 -12.79
N PHE A 187 -24.28 12.11 -12.13
CA PHE A 187 -25.12 11.12 -12.80
C PHE A 187 -26.43 11.77 -13.27
N LYS A 188 -26.64 11.87 -14.58
CA LYS A 188 -27.95 12.22 -15.13
C LYS A 188 -28.89 11.02 -14.97
N PRO A 189 -30.12 11.19 -14.44
CA PRO A 189 -31.08 10.10 -14.39
C PRO A 189 -31.39 9.60 -15.80
N SER A 190 -31.26 8.28 -16.00
CA SER A 190 -31.58 7.62 -17.25
C SER A 190 -33.08 7.76 -17.53
N THR A 191 -33.46 8.37 -18.66
CA THR A 191 -34.84 8.35 -19.15
C THR A 191 -35.22 6.88 -19.48
N PRO A 192 -36.42 6.38 -19.15
CA PRO A 192 -36.72 4.93 -19.15
C PRO A 192 -36.88 4.27 -20.54
N ALA A 193 -36.31 4.83 -21.60
CA ALA A 193 -36.56 4.38 -22.97
C ALA A 193 -35.45 3.50 -23.57
N ASP A 194 -34.25 3.42 -22.96
CA ASP A 194 -33.18 2.56 -23.47
C ASP A 194 -33.12 1.25 -22.67
N THR A 195 -33.46 0.17 -23.35
CA THR A 195 -33.38 -1.19 -22.82
C THR A 195 -31.90 -1.52 -22.55
N PRO A 196 -31.47 -1.86 -21.32
CA PRO A 196 -30.08 -2.16 -21.08
C PRO A 196 -29.74 -3.54 -21.66
N ALA A 197 -28.73 -3.56 -22.54
CA ALA A 197 -28.01 -4.76 -22.96
C ALA A 197 -27.43 -5.49 -21.73
N PRO A 198 -27.24 -6.83 -21.79
CA PRO A 198 -26.91 -7.64 -20.63
C PRO A 198 -25.61 -7.18 -19.98
N ALA A 199 -25.66 -7.05 -18.64
CA ALA A 199 -24.63 -6.54 -17.74
C ALA A 199 -23.19 -6.75 -18.25
N ALA A 200 -22.62 -5.72 -18.87
CA ALA A 200 -21.21 -5.69 -19.15
C ALA A 200 -20.47 -5.68 -17.80
N ARG A 201 -19.49 -6.58 -17.67
CA ARG A 201 -18.50 -6.65 -16.59
C ARG A 201 -17.63 -5.38 -16.61
N GLY A 202 -18.22 -4.24 -16.24
CA GLY A 202 -17.59 -2.93 -16.26
C GLY A 202 -17.16 -2.46 -14.87
N PRO A 203 -16.49 -1.30 -14.77
CA PRO A 203 -16.01 -0.72 -13.52
C PRO A 203 -17.11 -0.51 -12.46
N LEU A 204 -18.37 -0.29 -12.88
CA LEU A 204 -19.53 -0.27 -11.98
C LEU A 204 -19.78 -1.60 -11.25
N ALA A 205 -19.48 -2.73 -11.90
CA ALA A 205 -19.54 -4.03 -11.23
C ALA A 205 -18.40 -4.16 -10.19
N ARG A 206 -17.21 -3.62 -10.49
CA ARG A 206 -16.06 -3.56 -9.55
C ARG A 206 -16.33 -2.65 -8.35
N LEU A 207 -16.92 -1.47 -8.59
CA LEU A 207 -17.38 -0.55 -7.56
C LEU A 207 -18.49 -1.16 -6.70
N ARG A 208 -19.45 -1.89 -7.29
CA ARG A 208 -20.47 -2.63 -6.53
C ARG A 208 -19.89 -3.78 -5.72
N THR A 209 -18.85 -4.48 -6.18
CA THR A 209 -18.15 -5.47 -5.34
C THR A 209 -17.36 -4.84 -4.21
N LEU A 210 -16.72 -3.69 -4.44
CA LEU A 210 -15.97 -2.97 -3.40
C LEU A 210 -16.89 -2.30 -2.37
N LEU A 211 -18.01 -1.74 -2.80
CA LEU A 211 -18.99 -1.06 -1.94
C LEU A 211 -20.06 -2.02 -1.38
N GLY A 212 -20.19 -3.22 -1.95
CA GLY A 212 -21.22 -4.22 -1.59
C GLY A 212 -20.80 -5.22 -0.52
N HIS A 213 -19.65 -5.04 0.15
CA HIS A 213 -19.22 -5.85 1.31
C HIS A 213 -19.61 -5.25 2.67
N ARG A 214 -20.52 -4.28 2.68
CA ARG A 214 -21.28 -3.88 3.88
C ARG A 214 -22.75 -4.15 3.63
N ASP A 215 -23.14 -5.41 3.79
CA ASP A 215 -24.39 -5.81 4.45
C ASP A 215 -24.43 -7.34 4.60
N SER A 216 -24.78 -7.79 5.82
CA SER A 216 -24.99 -9.15 6.34
C SER A 216 -23.72 -10.00 6.62
N SER A 217 -23.40 -10.40 7.85
CA SER A 217 -24.20 -10.65 9.07
C SER A 217 -23.49 -10.23 10.36
#